data_AF-A0A0F9Q8H7-F1
#
_entry.id   AF-A0A0F9Q8H7-F1
#
_cell.length_a   1.000
_cell.length_b   1.000
_cell.length_c   1.000
_cell.angle_alpha   90.00
_cell.angle_beta   90.00
_cell.angle_gamma   90.00
#
_symmetry.space_group_name_H-M   'P 1'
#
loop_
_entity.id
_entity.type
_entity.pdbx_description
1 polymer ?
#
loop_
_entity_poly.entity_id
_entity_poly.type
_entity_poly.pdbx_seq_one_letter_code
_entity_poly.pdbx_strand_id
1 'polypeptide(L)'
;MAVINENWLYLAEGYTGSRATAEALLKLPGSKSLGSHHETWPSLTKKGLFNENKLTFSVVRHPLDIIATQCAKGSRHPVSHWLIRRYRHRDPFFFHRCKVTILYELGISQQISWTIMQHVDIPIRFVTPTKKHWRDIFTEKDYKFACSTIPELFTLGYVDWDVKSTLRAADIDNYLKEHGDQKIHG
;
A
#
# COMPACT_ATOMS: atom_id res chain seq x y z
N MET A 1 2.40 -2.09 -12.36
CA MET A 1 2.47 -1.25 -13.54
C MET A 1 3.48 -0.23 -13.17
N ALA A 2 4.57 -0.19 -13.91
CA ALA A 2 5.56 0.85 -13.74
C ALA A 2 5.33 1.90 -14.84
N VAL A 3 5.45 3.17 -14.48
CA VAL A 3 5.49 4.25 -15.47
C VAL A 3 6.87 4.88 -15.38
N ILE A 4 7.57 4.92 -16.50
CA ILE A 4 8.90 5.49 -16.58
C ILE A 4 8.89 6.76 -17.39
N ASN A 5 9.70 7.71 -16.96
CA ASN A 5 10.13 8.87 -17.73
C ASN A 5 11.67 8.91 -17.69
N GLU A 6 12.29 9.83 -18.41
CA GLU A 6 13.75 9.99 -18.44
C GLU A 6 14.32 10.09 -17.02
N ASN A 7 13.69 10.92 -16.18
CA ASN A 7 14.21 11.29 -14.86
C ASN A 7 13.60 10.51 -13.69
N TRP A 8 12.46 9.84 -13.88
CA TRP A 8 11.74 9.20 -12.78
C TRP A 8 11.09 7.86 -13.17
N LEU A 9 10.81 7.05 -12.14
CA LEU A 9 10.15 5.77 -12.22
C LEU A 9 9.07 5.70 -11.14
N TYR A 10 7.82 5.61 -11.57
CA TYR A 10 6.67 5.37 -10.72
C TYR A 10 6.37 3.87 -10.63
N LEU A 11 6.15 3.37 -9.41
CA LEU A 11 5.82 1.96 -9.15
C LEU A 11 4.43 1.81 -8.53
N ALA A 12 3.51 1.17 -9.26
CA ALA A 12 2.16 0.92 -8.77
C ALA A 12 2.12 -0.18 -7.69
N GLU A 13 1.68 0.19 -6.49
CA GLU A 13 1.40 -0.76 -5.42
C GLU A 13 0.02 -1.42 -5.58
N GLY A 14 -0.12 -2.61 -4.99
CA GLY A 14 -1.29 -3.49 -5.09
C GLY A 14 -2.61 -2.87 -4.63
N TYR A 15 -2.54 -2.08 -3.56
CA TYR A 15 -3.70 -1.64 -2.80
C TYR A 15 -3.95 -0.14 -2.85
N THR A 16 -3.27 0.53 -3.77
CA THR A 16 -3.33 1.98 -3.91
C THR A 16 -4.13 2.29 -5.17
N GLY A 17 -4.67 3.51 -5.29
CA GLY A 17 -5.38 3.96 -6.51
C GLY A 17 -4.43 4.12 -7.71
N SER A 18 -3.53 3.16 -7.90
CA SER A 18 -2.34 3.23 -8.71
C SER A 18 -2.63 3.24 -10.20
N ARG A 19 -3.80 2.72 -10.60
CA ARG A 19 -4.29 2.78 -11.98
C ARG A 19 -4.54 4.22 -12.44
N ALA A 20 -5.33 5.00 -11.70
CA ALA A 20 -5.62 6.39 -12.06
C ALA A 20 -4.34 7.25 -12.07
N THR A 21 -3.44 7.00 -11.10
CA THR A 21 -2.13 7.67 -11.02
C THR A 21 -1.27 7.35 -12.24
N ALA A 22 -1.13 6.07 -12.60
CA ALA A 22 -0.36 5.68 -13.77
C ALA A 22 -0.97 6.20 -15.08
N GLU A 23 -2.30 6.14 -15.23
CA GLU A 23 -3.00 6.67 -16.39
C GLU A 23 -2.76 8.18 -16.55
N ALA A 24 -2.68 8.94 -15.45
CA ALA A 24 -2.32 10.36 -15.49
C ALA A 24 -0.85 10.57 -15.88
N LEU A 25 0.08 9.84 -15.26
CA LEU A 25 1.51 9.93 -15.52
C LEU A 25 1.89 9.54 -16.97
N LEU A 26 1.16 8.61 -17.58
CA LEU A 26 1.35 8.19 -18.97
C LEU A 26 1.00 9.27 -19.99
N LYS A 27 0.24 10.30 -19.61
CA LYS A 27 -0.08 11.43 -20.48
C LYS A 27 1.05 12.46 -20.56
N LEU A 28 2.03 12.38 -19.66
CA LEU A 28 3.16 13.31 -19.66
C LEU A 28 4.12 13.00 -20.82
N PRO A 29 4.74 14.03 -21.44
CA PRO A 29 5.72 13.83 -22.49
C PRO A 29 6.88 12.92 -22.03
N GLY A 30 7.26 11.98 -22.90
CA GLY A 30 8.34 11.03 -22.62
C GLY A 30 7.98 9.88 -21.67
N SER A 31 6.76 9.85 -21.12
CA SER A 31 6.32 8.75 -20.27
C SER A 31 5.98 7.49 -21.06
N LYS A 32 6.37 6.32 -20.53
CA LYS A 32 6.09 5.00 -21.10
C LYS A 32 5.63 4.03 -20.03
N SER A 33 4.68 3.17 -20.39
CA SER A 33 4.26 2.07 -19.53
C SER A 33 5.27 0.93 -19.62
N LEU A 34 5.64 0.38 -18.49
CA LEU A 34 6.51 -0.78 -18.39
C LEU A 34 5.77 -1.89 -17.65
N GLY A 35 5.60 -3.01 -18.35
CA GLY A 35 5.26 -4.28 -17.72
C GLY A 35 3.81 -4.44 -17.27
N SER A 36 3.61 -5.43 -16.38
CA SER A 36 2.29 -5.85 -15.89
C SER A 36 1.81 -5.00 -14.70
N HIS A 37 0.59 -5.25 -14.21
CA HIS A 37 -0.10 -4.44 -13.19
C HIS A 37 0.65 -4.28 -11.86
N HIS A 38 1.73 -5.05 -11.58
CA HIS A 38 2.69 -4.84 -10.49
C HIS A 38 4.10 -5.32 -10.91
N GLU A 39 5.01 -4.38 -11.23
CA GLU A 39 6.36 -4.72 -11.71
C GLU A 39 7.37 -4.71 -10.57
N THR A 40 8.19 -5.74 -10.42
CA THR A 40 9.13 -5.89 -9.30
C THR A 40 10.52 -5.33 -9.61
N TRP A 41 11.30 -4.97 -8.58
CA TRP A 41 12.69 -4.50 -8.74
C TRP A 41 13.58 -5.46 -9.56
N PRO A 42 13.58 -6.79 -9.32
CA PRO A 42 14.37 -7.72 -10.13
C PRO A 42 13.97 -7.71 -11.61
N SER A 43 12.67 -7.63 -11.91
CA SER A 43 12.16 -7.55 -13.29
C SER A 43 12.62 -6.27 -13.99
N LEU A 44 12.51 -5.13 -13.31
CA LEU A 44 12.91 -3.82 -13.84
C LEU A 44 14.42 -3.71 -14.08
N THR A 45 15.20 -4.29 -13.16
CA THR A 45 16.67 -4.37 -13.26
C THR A 45 17.08 -5.24 -14.45
N LYS A 46 16.49 -6.44 -14.59
CA LYS A 46 16.76 -7.35 -15.71
C LYS A 46 16.47 -6.71 -17.08
N LYS A 47 15.48 -5.81 -17.14
CA LYS A 47 15.10 -5.09 -18.36
C LYS A 47 15.97 -3.84 -18.63
N GLY A 48 16.89 -3.48 -17.74
CA GLY A 48 17.71 -2.27 -17.86
C GLY A 48 16.92 -0.97 -17.71
N LEU A 49 15.76 -1.02 -17.05
CA LEU A 49 14.82 0.12 -16.95
C LEU A 49 14.98 0.91 -15.64
N PHE A 50 15.81 0.41 -14.73
CA PHE A 50 16.14 1.04 -13.46
C PHE A 50 17.65 1.21 -13.33
N ASN A 51 18.06 2.38 -12.81
CA ASN A 51 19.41 2.64 -12.32
C ASN A 51 19.32 3.46 -11.02
N GLU A 52 20.39 3.47 -10.24
CA GLU A 52 20.43 4.12 -8.92
C GLU A 52 20.25 5.64 -8.99
N ASN A 53 20.48 6.26 -10.14
CA ASN A 53 20.36 7.71 -10.34
C ASN A 53 18.91 8.17 -10.57
N LYS A 54 18.02 7.25 -10.96
CA LYS A 54 16.62 7.59 -11.25
C LYS A 54 15.86 7.92 -9.96
N LEU A 55 15.01 8.94 -10.00
CA LEU A 55 14.05 9.19 -8.92
C LEU A 55 12.99 8.09 -8.95
N THR A 56 12.77 7.41 -7.82
CA THR A 56 11.75 6.37 -7.72
C THR A 56 10.69 6.80 -6.74
N PHE A 57 9.43 6.68 -7.12
CA PHE A 57 8.33 7.05 -6.24
C PHE A 57 7.14 6.12 -6.36
N SER A 58 6.37 6.04 -5.28
CA SER A 58 5.10 5.32 -5.27
C SER A 58 4.06 6.07 -4.45
N VAL A 59 2.79 5.77 -4.73
CA VAL A 59 1.67 6.19 -3.90
C VAL A 59 1.27 5.01 -3.04
N VAL A 60 1.28 5.20 -1.72
CA VAL A 60 0.85 4.24 -0.70
C VAL A 60 -0.42 4.73 -0.02
N ARG A 61 -1.17 3.82 0.59
CA ARG A 61 -2.43 4.10 1.30
C ARG A 61 -2.29 3.60 2.73
N HIS A 62 -2.99 4.17 3.69
CA HIS A 62 -2.90 3.66 5.05
C HIS A 62 -3.29 2.15 5.13
N PRO A 63 -2.47 1.26 5.74
CA PRO A 63 -2.72 -0.20 5.77
C PRO A 63 -4.09 -0.60 6.35
N LEU A 64 -4.55 0.05 7.42
CA LEU A 64 -5.88 -0.25 8.01
C LEU A 64 -7.03 0.10 7.06
N ASP A 65 -6.80 1.13 6.25
CA ASP A 65 -7.72 1.59 5.23
C ASP A 65 -7.85 0.53 4.13
N ILE A 66 -6.73 -0.10 3.75
CA ILE A 66 -6.70 -1.22 2.81
C ILE A 66 -7.55 -2.38 3.35
N ILE A 67 -7.33 -2.78 4.61
CA ILE A 67 -8.13 -3.84 5.27
C ILE A 67 -9.61 -3.46 5.31
N ALA A 68 -9.96 -2.24 5.74
CA ALA A 68 -11.32 -1.74 5.78
C ALA A 68 -12.02 -1.85 4.42
N THR A 69 -11.30 -1.56 3.33
CA THR A 69 -11.81 -1.72 1.96
C THR A 69 -12.03 -3.18 1.58
N GLN A 70 -11.16 -4.10 2.01
CA GLN A 70 -11.36 -5.54 1.77
C GLN A 70 -12.60 -6.05 2.53
N CYS A 71 -12.81 -5.61 3.77
CA CYS A 71 -14.03 -5.91 4.53
C CYS A 71 -15.28 -5.36 3.81
N ALA A 72 -15.22 -4.12 3.32
CA ALA A 72 -16.36 -3.47 2.65
C ALA A 72 -16.73 -4.06 1.29
N LYS A 73 -15.79 -4.70 0.57
CA LYS A 73 -16.02 -5.35 -0.73
C LYS A 73 -16.86 -6.64 -0.68
N GLY A 74 -17.61 -6.85 0.41
CA GLY A 74 -18.54 -7.98 0.56
C GLY A 74 -17.89 -9.25 1.11
N SER A 75 -16.72 -9.16 1.74
CA SER A 75 -16.15 -10.31 2.43
C SER A 75 -17.04 -10.66 3.64
N ARG A 76 -17.50 -11.91 3.75
CA ARG A 76 -18.21 -12.41 4.95
C ARG A 76 -17.31 -12.46 6.20
N HIS A 77 -16.05 -12.07 6.07
CA HIS A 77 -15.05 -12.19 7.11
C HIS A 77 -14.93 -10.89 7.92
N PRO A 78 -14.87 -10.98 9.26
CA PRO A 78 -14.67 -9.83 10.13
C PRO A 78 -13.25 -9.24 9.97
N VAL A 79 -13.03 -8.05 10.52
CA VAL A 79 -11.69 -7.40 10.57
C VAL A 79 -10.65 -8.34 11.16
N SER A 80 -11.01 -9.07 12.21
CA SER A 80 -10.11 -9.99 12.90
C SER A 80 -9.57 -11.11 12.00
N HIS A 81 -10.38 -11.62 11.07
CA HIS A 81 -9.92 -12.59 10.08
C HIS A 81 -8.79 -12.01 9.22
N TRP A 82 -8.94 -10.79 8.72
CA TRP A 82 -7.92 -10.14 7.87
C TRP A 82 -6.65 -9.83 8.65
N LEU A 83 -6.78 -9.38 9.90
CA LEU A 83 -5.64 -9.12 10.77
C LEU A 83 -4.87 -10.40 11.11
N ILE A 84 -5.56 -11.48 11.48
CA ILE A 84 -4.93 -12.78 11.77
C ILE A 84 -4.26 -13.35 10.52
N ARG A 85 -4.95 -13.28 9.37
CA ARG A 85 -4.39 -13.72 8.09
C ARG A 85 -3.08 -12.96 7.79
N ARG A 86 -3.09 -11.64 7.93
CA ARG A 86 -1.88 -10.81 7.74
C ARG A 86 -0.76 -11.18 8.70
N TYR A 87 -1.07 -11.34 9.99
CA TYR A 87 -0.10 -11.76 10.98
C TYR A 87 0.54 -13.12 10.66
N ARG A 88 -0.26 -14.10 10.20
CA ARG A 88 0.21 -15.46 9.87
C ARG A 88 1.05 -15.50 8.59
N HIS A 89 0.59 -14.84 7.52
CA HIS A 89 1.28 -14.88 6.22
C HIS A 89 2.45 -13.90 6.13
N ARG A 90 2.42 -12.82 6.91
CA ARG A 90 3.45 -11.76 6.93
C ARG A 90 3.69 -11.12 5.55
N ASP A 91 2.70 -11.17 4.67
CA ASP A 91 2.78 -10.53 3.36
C ASP A 91 2.82 -9.00 3.56
N PRO A 92 3.82 -8.30 2.98
CA PRO A 92 3.88 -6.86 3.08
C PRO A 92 2.68 -6.20 2.37
N PHE A 93 2.32 -4.99 2.81
CA PHE A 93 1.32 -4.18 2.12
C PHE A 93 1.87 -3.56 0.83
N PHE A 94 3.17 -3.29 0.79
CA PHE A 94 3.84 -2.58 -0.28
C PHE A 94 5.16 -3.26 -0.63
N PHE A 95 5.45 -3.37 -1.93
CA PHE A 95 6.56 -4.18 -2.42
C PHE A 95 7.78 -3.35 -2.84
N HIS A 96 7.60 -2.05 -3.12
CA HIS A 96 8.64 -1.23 -3.77
C HIS A 96 9.17 -0.15 -2.84
N ARG A 97 10.26 -0.40 -2.13
CA ARG A 97 10.93 0.68 -1.37
C ARG A 97 11.47 1.77 -2.31
N CYS A 98 10.68 2.81 -2.52
CA CYS A 98 10.99 3.95 -3.38
C CYS A 98 11.77 5.03 -2.62
N LYS A 99 12.50 5.88 -3.36
CA LYS A 99 13.16 7.06 -2.80
C LYS A 99 12.16 8.06 -2.21
N VAL A 100 10.99 8.16 -2.83
CA VAL A 100 9.88 9.02 -2.37
C VAL A 100 8.62 8.20 -2.20
N THR A 101 7.95 8.39 -1.06
CA THR A 101 6.67 7.73 -0.75
C THR A 101 5.60 8.80 -0.57
N ILE A 102 4.52 8.70 -1.34
CA ILE A 102 3.43 9.67 -1.37
C ILE A 102 2.19 9.04 -0.74
N LEU A 103 1.59 9.70 0.24
CA LEU A 103 0.37 9.20 0.90
C LEU A 103 -0.86 9.53 0.07
N TYR A 104 -1.69 8.52 -0.19
CA TYR A 104 -2.93 8.63 -0.96
C TYR A 104 -3.88 9.68 -0.37
N GLU A 105 -3.88 9.82 0.95
CA GLU A 105 -4.79 10.68 1.70
C GLU A 105 -4.43 12.19 1.62
N LEU A 106 -3.27 12.56 1.05
CA LEU A 106 -2.70 13.92 1.13
C LEU A 106 -2.66 14.68 -0.21
N GLY A 107 -3.71 14.59 -1.04
CA GLY A 107 -3.78 15.37 -2.29
C GLY A 107 -2.73 14.91 -3.32
N ILE A 108 -2.94 13.70 -3.85
CA ILE A 108 -1.98 12.95 -4.67
C ILE A 108 -1.44 13.75 -5.86
N SER A 109 -2.31 14.47 -6.58
CA SER A 109 -1.93 15.28 -7.75
C SER A 109 -0.84 16.30 -7.41
N GLN A 110 -1.00 17.01 -6.29
CA GLN A 110 -0.06 18.04 -5.86
C GLN A 110 1.28 17.43 -5.42
N GLN A 111 1.24 16.38 -4.62
CA GLN A 111 2.47 15.72 -4.14
C GLN A 111 3.28 15.09 -5.27
N ILE A 112 2.60 14.44 -6.23
CA ILE A 112 3.27 13.93 -7.43
C ILE A 112 3.83 15.10 -8.23
N SER A 113 3.06 16.16 -8.44
CA SER A 113 3.52 17.30 -9.22
C SER A 113 4.79 17.92 -8.66
N TRP A 114 4.88 18.05 -7.33
CA TRP A 114 6.10 18.50 -6.66
C TRP A 114 7.24 17.49 -6.78
N THR A 115 6.96 16.20 -6.59
CA THR A 115 7.97 15.13 -6.66
C THR A 115 8.68 15.07 -8.00
N ILE A 116 7.93 15.19 -9.10
CA ILE A 116 8.50 15.11 -10.46
C ILE A 116 8.71 16.47 -11.13
N MET A 117 8.42 17.57 -10.42
CA MET A 117 8.50 18.95 -10.90
C MET A 117 7.71 19.21 -12.20
N GLN A 118 6.55 18.58 -12.33
CA GLN A 118 5.67 18.73 -13.50
C GLN A 118 4.22 18.74 -13.05
N HIS A 119 3.36 19.53 -13.70
CA HIS A 119 1.94 19.51 -13.37
C HIS A 119 1.30 18.17 -13.79
N VAL A 120 0.70 17.48 -12.82
CA VAL A 120 -0.06 16.24 -13.05
C VAL A 120 -1.46 16.43 -12.51
N ASP A 121 -2.45 16.30 -13.39
CA ASP A 121 -3.84 16.18 -12.99
C ASP A 121 -4.25 14.71 -12.93
N ILE A 122 -4.57 14.24 -11.73
CA ILE A 122 -5.06 12.88 -11.49
C ILE A 122 -6.56 12.99 -11.29
N PRO A 123 -7.38 12.61 -12.27
CA PRO A 123 -8.82 12.66 -12.13
C PRO A 123 -9.23 11.62 -11.08
N ILE A 124 -9.58 12.06 -9.87
CA ILE A 124 -10.12 11.20 -8.83
C ILE A 124 -11.54 10.81 -9.25
N ARG A 125 -11.66 9.78 -10.07
CA ARG A 125 -12.95 9.33 -10.64
C ARG A 125 -13.85 8.61 -9.64
N PHE A 126 -13.36 8.28 -8.45
CA PHE A 126 -14.10 7.51 -7.47
C PHE A 126 -13.83 8.02 -6.05
N VAL A 127 -14.52 9.09 -5.65
CA VAL A 127 -14.90 9.21 -4.24
C VAL A 127 -15.73 7.97 -3.98
N THR A 128 -15.17 6.97 -3.31
CA THR A 128 -15.91 5.73 -3.04
C THR A 128 -16.93 6.08 -1.96
N PRO A 129 -18.22 6.33 -2.29
CA PRO A 129 -19.13 7.05 -1.39
C PRO A 129 -19.46 6.24 -0.13
N THR A 130 -19.24 4.93 -0.20
CA THR A 130 -19.50 3.94 0.85
C THR A 130 -18.24 3.52 1.62
N LYS A 131 -17.11 4.16 1.36
CA LYS A 131 -15.85 3.85 2.01
C LYS A 131 -15.88 4.39 3.44
N LYS A 132 -16.35 3.55 4.36
CA LYS A 132 -16.22 3.80 5.80
C LYS A 132 -14.75 4.00 6.14
N HIS A 133 -14.48 4.99 6.98
CA HIS A 133 -13.14 5.22 7.47
C HIS A 133 -12.72 4.02 8.32
N TRP A 134 -11.44 3.63 8.32
CA TRP A 134 -11.02 2.47 9.11
C TRP A 134 -11.35 2.64 10.60
N ARG A 135 -11.30 3.88 11.11
CA ARG A 135 -11.69 4.22 12.48
C ARG A 135 -13.14 3.87 12.82
N ASP A 136 -14.03 3.78 11.82
CA ASP A 136 -15.44 3.45 12.02
C ASP A 136 -15.70 1.94 12.02
N ILE A 137 -14.68 1.14 11.65
CA ILE A 137 -14.79 -0.32 11.46
C ILE A 137 -13.96 -1.07 12.51
N PHE A 138 -12.82 -0.51 12.90
CA PHE A 138 -11.87 -1.15 13.81
C PHE A 138 -12.24 -0.85 15.26
N THR A 139 -12.25 -1.87 16.11
CA THR A 139 -12.28 -1.70 17.55
C THR A 139 -10.91 -1.25 18.07
N GLU A 140 -10.87 -0.76 19.31
CA GLU A 140 -9.59 -0.42 19.97
C GLU A 140 -8.65 -1.64 20.06
N LYS A 141 -9.21 -2.85 20.25
CA LYS A 141 -8.43 -4.10 20.26
C LYS A 141 -7.84 -4.41 18.90
N ASP A 142 -8.62 -4.29 17.82
CA ASP A 142 -8.14 -4.49 16.45
C ASP A 142 -6.98 -3.53 16.14
N TYR A 143 -7.11 -2.28 16.56
CA TYR A 143 -6.08 -1.26 16.37
C TYR A 143 -4.79 -1.58 17.12
N LYS A 144 -4.88 -2.01 18.39
CA LYS A 144 -3.72 -2.43 19.19
C LYS A 144 -3.01 -3.66 18.60
N PHE A 145 -3.78 -4.65 18.15
CA PHE A 145 -3.24 -5.82 17.46
C PHE A 145 -2.55 -5.42 16.14
N ALA A 146 -3.18 -4.57 15.34
CA ALA A 146 -2.62 -4.09 14.09
C ALA A 146 -1.31 -3.31 14.32
N CYS A 147 -1.26 -2.42 15.31
CA CYS A 147 -0.02 -1.74 15.72
C CYS A 147 1.06 -2.74 16.12
N SER A 148 0.68 -3.86 16.74
CA SER A 148 1.64 -4.87 17.17
C SER A 148 2.11 -5.81 16.07
N THR A 149 1.47 -5.81 14.90
CA THR A 149 1.69 -6.84 13.86
C THR A 149 1.93 -6.30 12.45
N ILE A 150 1.60 -5.03 12.19
CA ILE A 150 1.73 -4.37 10.88
C ILE A 150 2.77 -3.25 10.99
N PRO A 151 4.05 -3.52 10.69
CA PRO A 151 5.10 -2.52 10.81
C PRO A 151 4.94 -1.33 9.84
N GLU A 152 4.26 -1.52 8.70
CA GLU A 152 4.00 -0.46 7.70
C GLU A 152 3.17 0.71 8.25
N LEU A 153 2.49 0.53 9.38
CA LEU A 153 1.76 1.61 10.06
C LEU A 153 2.68 2.71 10.59
N PHE A 154 3.92 2.37 10.94
CA PHE A 154 4.88 3.33 11.52
C PHE A 154 5.89 3.82 10.50
N THR A 155 6.28 2.96 9.55
CA THR A 155 7.26 3.30 8.53
C THR A 155 6.67 4.03 7.33
N LEU A 156 5.36 4.33 7.38
CA LEU A 156 4.63 5.06 6.34
C LEU A 156 4.72 4.37 4.96
N GLY A 157 4.79 3.04 4.94
CA GLY A 157 4.69 2.24 3.72
C GLY A 157 5.73 1.14 3.60
N TYR A 158 6.98 1.35 3.97
CA TYR A 158 8.02 0.36 3.66
C TYR A 158 8.75 -0.10 4.91
N VAL A 159 8.84 -1.41 5.10
CA VAL A 159 9.47 -2.01 6.27
C VAL A 159 10.67 -2.79 5.77
N ASP A 160 11.85 -2.53 6.35
CA ASP A 160 12.98 -3.42 6.14
C ASP A 160 12.66 -4.78 6.73
N TRP A 161 12.95 -5.87 6.02
CA TRP A 161 12.62 -7.25 6.44
C TRP A 161 13.05 -7.56 7.89
N ASP A 162 14.03 -6.82 8.42
CA ASP A 162 14.59 -6.96 9.76
C ASP A 162 13.85 -6.16 10.86
N VAL A 163 12.93 -5.26 10.51
CA VAL A 163 12.07 -4.56 11.49
C VAL A 163 10.94 -5.50 11.89
N LYS A 164 11.28 -6.45 12.76
CA LYS A 164 10.30 -7.24 13.49
C LYS A 164 9.55 -6.31 14.44
N SER A 165 8.22 -6.40 14.38
CA SER A 165 7.26 -5.77 15.30
C SER A 165 7.85 -5.53 16.69
N THR A 166 8.06 -4.27 17.04
CA THR A 166 8.66 -3.84 18.32
C THR A 166 7.66 -3.80 19.47
N LEU A 167 6.50 -4.47 19.37
CA LEU A 167 5.37 -4.28 20.29
C LEU A 167 4.83 -5.62 20.86
N ARG A 168 4.17 -5.49 22.02
CA ARG A 168 4.10 -6.47 23.13
C ARG A 168 3.47 -7.80 22.72
N ALA A 169 4.19 -8.90 22.98
CA ALA A 169 3.69 -10.28 22.78
C ALA A 169 2.31 -10.51 23.44
N ALA A 170 2.06 -9.92 24.60
CA ALA A 170 0.80 -10.04 25.32
C ALA A 170 -0.43 -9.53 24.53
N ASP A 171 -0.29 -8.46 23.75
CA ASP A 171 -1.41 -7.92 22.95
C ASP A 171 -1.74 -8.86 21.78
N ILE A 172 -0.72 -9.52 21.22
CA ILE A 172 -0.87 -10.53 20.17
C ILE A 172 -1.54 -11.78 20.74
N ASP A 173 -1.03 -12.31 21.86
CA ASP A 173 -1.52 -13.56 22.46
C ASP A 173 -2.98 -13.46 22.91
N ASN A 174 -3.35 -12.36 23.57
CA ASN A 174 -4.73 -12.13 24.01
C ASN A 174 -5.70 -12.08 22.83
N TYR A 175 -5.33 -11.37 21.77
CA TYR A 175 -6.16 -11.24 20.57
C TYR A 175 -6.29 -12.56 19.82
N LEU A 176 -5.20 -13.33 19.69
CA LEU A 176 -5.23 -14.66 19.09
C LEU A 176 -6.03 -15.66 19.93
N LYS A 177 -6.03 -15.56 21.26
CA LYS A 177 -6.88 -16.41 22.11
C LYS A 177 -8.37 -16.09 21.94
N GLU A 178 -8.72 -14.82 21.74
CA GLU A 178 -10.11 -14.37 21.56
C GLU A 178 -10.65 -14.69 20.15
N HIS A 179 -9.78 -14.68 19.13
CA HIS A 179 -10.21 -14.74 17.72
C HIS A 179 -9.58 -15.86 16.88
N GLY A 180 -8.57 -16.56 17.40
CA GLY A 180 -7.62 -17.40 16.63
C GLY A 180 -8.10 -18.79 16.22
N ASP A 181 -9.28 -19.20 16.67
CA ASP A 181 -9.87 -20.52 16.36
C ASP A 181 -10.95 -20.49 15.27
N GLN A 182 -11.01 -19.41 14.49
CA GLN A 182 -11.78 -19.43 13.25
C GLN A 182 -11.07 -20.31 12.23
N LYS A 183 -11.45 -21.60 12.16
CA LYS A 183 -11.04 -22.53 11.11
C LYS A 183 -11.17 -21.82 9.76
N ILE A 184 -10.04 -21.60 9.11
CA ILE A 184 -9.96 -21.07 7.76
C ILE A 184 -10.42 -22.20 6.83
N HIS A 185 -11.74 -22.38 6.71
CA HIS A 185 -12.30 -23.18 5.63
C HIS A 185 -12.26 -22.31 4.39
N GLY A 186 -11.22 -22.53 3.57
CA GLY A 186 -11.15 -22.10 2.19
C GLY A 186 -12.11 -22.88 1.31
#